data_AF-A0A7Y2UPC7-F1
#
_entry.id   AF-A0A7Y2UPC7-F1
#
_cell.length_a   1.000
_cell.length_b   1.000
_cell.length_c   1.000
_cell.angle_alpha   90.00
_cell.angle_beta   90.00
_cell.angle_gamma   90.00
#
_symmetry.space_group_name_H-M   'P 1'
#
loop_
_entity.id
_entity.type
_entity.pdbx_description
1 polymer ?
#
loop_
_entity_poly.entity_id
_entity_poly.type
_entity_poly.pdbx_seq_one_letter_code
_entity_poly.pdbx_strand_id
1 'polypeptide(L)'
;NRTYPQYMPNMGRLDYLSAMSFNHGYALVVERACNIEVPERAEYIRVITVELNRIASHLVWLGAYVLDLGGFTPLMYCFDDREQILDLLEAVTGSRLTYCYFRFGGLYNDIDDDFITGTRAFITHFRKELKMYAKLVTGNVILMKRLKGHGPVDQNMCQRYGATGPVARGSGINYDVRRNEPYSVYPDFDFEVPVFTEGDSYARYLVRMEEMEQSLRIIEQALDKLPDGPINPKKKPKLIKPPPGDYFAAVETARGNFGIRMVSDGGKNAYRMKLRSPTYSNMHLFDEACRGMLIADALAFMGSLDLVIPEMDR
;
A
#
# COMPACT_ATOMS: atom_id res chain seq x y z
N ASN A 1 21.49 -7.02 -13.92
CA ASN A 1 22.73 -6.23 -14.13
C ASN A 1 22.59 -4.77 -13.70
N ARG A 2 22.04 -4.47 -12.51
CA ARG A 2 21.98 -3.10 -11.95
C ARG A 2 22.42 -3.15 -10.49
N THR A 3 23.03 -2.08 -10.01
CA THR A 3 23.40 -1.95 -8.60
C THR A 3 22.18 -1.73 -7.72
N TYR A 4 22.28 -2.01 -6.42
CA TYR A 4 21.16 -1.84 -5.49
C TYR A 4 20.49 -0.45 -5.58
N PRO A 5 21.24 0.68 -5.58
CA PRO A 5 20.63 2.00 -5.69
C PRO A 5 20.03 2.28 -7.07
N GLN A 6 20.67 1.79 -8.15
CA GLN A 6 20.15 1.96 -9.51
C GLN A 6 18.86 1.17 -9.76
N TYR A 7 18.61 0.11 -8.99
CA TYR A 7 17.38 -0.66 -9.11
C TYR A 7 16.20 -0.03 -8.34
N MET A 8 16.45 0.81 -7.33
CA MET A 8 15.40 1.45 -6.50
C MET A 8 14.24 2.05 -7.32
N PRO A 9 14.45 2.83 -8.41
CA PRO A 9 13.35 3.42 -9.17
C PRO A 9 12.43 2.40 -9.86
N ASN A 10 12.89 1.16 -10.07
CA ASN A 10 12.05 0.14 -10.68
C ASN A 10 10.94 -0.32 -9.72
N MET A 11 11.17 -0.31 -8.41
CA MET A 11 10.19 -0.79 -7.45
C MET A 11 8.90 0.05 -7.49
N GLY A 12 9.04 1.37 -7.56
CA GLY A 12 7.92 2.29 -7.75
C GLY A 12 7.24 2.23 -9.12
N ARG A 13 7.79 1.53 -10.11
CA ARG A 13 7.16 1.34 -11.44
C ARG A 13 6.32 0.08 -11.51
N LEU A 14 6.53 -0.86 -10.59
CA LEU A 14 5.84 -2.15 -10.61
C LEU A 14 4.43 -2.01 -10.07
N ASP A 15 4.26 -1.25 -8.99
CA ASP A 15 2.97 -0.69 -8.62
C ASP A 15 3.08 0.83 -8.64
N TYR A 16 2.58 1.43 -9.72
CA TYR A 16 2.60 2.87 -9.92
C TYR A 16 1.56 3.62 -9.07
N LEU A 17 0.65 2.90 -8.40
CA LEU A 17 -0.33 3.49 -7.48
C LEU A 17 0.20 3.48 -6.04
N SER A 18 0.90 2.43 -5.62
CA SER A 18 1.47 2.32 -4.26
C SER A 18 3.01 2.30 -4.22
N ALA A 19 3.64 3.07 -5.11
CA ALA A 19 5.09 3.11 -5.32
C ALA A 19 5.95 3.26 -4.05
N MET A 20 5.54 4.10 -3.09
CA MET A 20 6.26 4.27 -1.81
C MET A 20 6.33 2.98 -0.99
N SER A 21 5.24 2.21 -0.91
CA SER A 21 5.19 0.94 -0.17
C SER A 21 6.16 -0.09 -0.74
N PHE A 22 6.25 -0.15 -2.08
CA PHE A 22 7.20 -1.04 -2.78
C PHE A 22 8.65 -0.62 -2.57
N ASN A 23 8.92 0.69 -2.61
CA ASN A 23 10.23 1.22 -2.25
C ASN A 23 10.59 0.93 -0.79
N HIS A 24 9.60 0.98 0.13
CA HIS A 24 9.81 0.68 1.55
C HIS A 24 10.25 -0.77 1.73
N GLY A 25 9.54 -1.73 1.13
CA GLY A 25 9.92 -3.14 1.21
C GLY A 25 11.33 -3.40 0.68
N TYR A 26 11.72 -2.70 -0.40
CA TYR A 26 13.07 -2.84 -0.96
C TYR A 26 14.15 -2.16 -0.13
N ALA A 27 13.87 -1.02 0.49
CA ALA A 27 14.77 -0.40 1.45
C ALA A 27 14.98 -1.33 2.65
N LEU A 28 13.88 -1.88 3.19
CA LEU A 28 13.88 -2.74 4.37
C LEU A 28 14.70 -4.02 4.18
N VAL A 29 14.56 -4.72 3.04
CA VAL A 29 15.34 -5.96 2.79
C VAL A 29 16.84 -5.68 2.70
N VAL A 30 17.23 -4.54 2.11
CA VAL A 30 18.64 -4.17 1.96
C VAL A 30 19.21 -3.65 3.29
N GLU A 31 18.42 -2.89 4.06
CA GLU A 31 18.78 -2.38 5.38
C GLU A 31 18.98 -3.52 6.38
N ARG A 32 18.06 -4.50 6.41
CA ARG A 32 18.20 -5.73 7.19
C ARG A 32 19.42 -6.53 6.78
N ALA A 33 19.68 -6.67 5.47
CA ALA A 33 20.84 -7.40 5.01
C ALA A 33 22.17 -6.72 5.38
N CYS A 34 22.22 -5.39 5.40
CA CYS A 34 23.41 -4.63 5.75
C CYS A 34 23.53 -4.28 7.24
N ASN A 35 22.55 -4.64 8.08
CA ASN A 35 22.42 -4.18 9.47
C ASN A 35 22.55 -2.65 9.60
N ILE A 36 21.87 -1.90 8.74
CA ILE A 36 21.85 -0.43 8.79
C ILE A 36 20.69 0.02 9.67
N GLU A 37 21.01 0.72 10.76
CA GLU A 37 19.99 1.39 11.58
C GLU A 37 19.57 2.71 10.91
N VAL A 38 18.25 2.87 10.76
CA VAL A 38 17.62 4.06 10.21
C VAL A 38 17.25 4.98 11.38
N PRO A 39 17.49 6.31 11.29
CA PRO A 39 17.05 7.25 12.32
C PRO A 39 15.53 7.25 12.51
N GLU A 40 15.07 7.42 13.75
CA GLU A 40 13.63 7.42 14.09
C GLU A 40 12.84 8.43 13.27
N ARG A 41 13.32 9.68 13.13
CA ARG A 41 12.65 10.71 12.29
C ARG A 41 12.41 10.23 10.86
N ALA A 42 13.38 9.54 10.26
CA ALA A 42 13.25 9.02 8.91
C ALA A 42 12.19 7.91 8.82
N GLU A 43 12.07 7.07 9.84
CA GLU A 43 11.04 6.04 9.91
C GLU A 43 9.62 6.65 10.05
N TYR A 44 9.44 7.68 10.88
CA TYR A 44 8.16 8.39 10.97
C TYR A 44 7.73 9.02 9.63
N ILE A 45 8.66 9.68 8.93
CA ILE A 45 8.37 10.27 7.62
C ILE A 45 8.08 9.19 6.56
N ARG A 46 8.77 8.03 6.61
CA ARG A 46 8.47 6.88 5.75
C ARG A 46 7.05 6.40 5.96
N VAL A 47 6.60 6.27 7.21
CA VAL A 47 5.23 5.85 7.52
C VAL A 47 4.21 6.88 7.01
N ILE A 48 4.42 8.18 7.26
CA ILE A 48 3.52 9.24 6.78
C ILE A 48 3.38 9.21 5.26
N THR A 49 4.50 9.16 4.53
CA THR A 49 4.48 9.14 3.06
C THR A 49 3.90 7.85 2.49
N VAL A 50 4.09 6.71 3.15
CA VAL A 50 3.48 5.43 2.76
C VAL A 50 1.97 5.43 2.97
N GLU A 51 1.48 5.91 4.11
CA GLU A 51 0.05 5.95 4.40
C GLU A 51 -0.70 6.98 3.54
N LEU A 52 -0.08 8.14 3.23
CA LEU A 52 -0.61 9.07 2.22
C LEU A 52 -0.73 8.40 0.85
N ASN A 53 0.31 7.68 0.43
CA ASN A 53 0.29 6.96 -0.83
C ASN A 53 -0.68 5.76 -0.82
N ARG A 54 -0.94 5.16 0.35
CA ARG A 54 -1.98 4.12 0.52
C ARG A 54 -3.36 4.71 0.25
N ILE A 55 -3.68 5.88 0.83
CA ILE A 55 -4.94 6.59 0.57
C ILE A 55 -5.05 6.93 -0.92
N ALA A 56 -4.00 7.49 -1.53
CA ALA A 56 -3.99 7.80 -2.96
C ALA A 56 -4.25 6.56 -3.83
N SER A 57 -3.70 5.40 -3.47
CA SER A 57 -3.96 4.13 -4.16
C SER A 57 -5.41 3.67 -4.00
N HIS A 58 -5.98 3.76 -2.79
CA HIS A 58 -7.38 3.38 -2.54
C HIS A 58 -8.36 4.31 -3.26
N LEU A 59 -8.04 5.60 -3.43
CA LEU A 59 -8.88 6.55 -4.17
C LEU A 59 -8.97 6.22 -5.65
N VAL A 60 -7.84 5.86 -6.29
CA VAL A 60 -7.87 5.41 -7.69
C VAL A 60 -8.68 4.13 -7.82
N TRP A 61 -8.46 3.17 -6.92
CA TRP A 61 -9.24 1.94 -6.90
C TRP A 61 -10.73 2.22 -6.73
N LEU A 62 -11.13 3.05 -5.76
CA LEU A 62 -12.52 3.40 -5.51
C LEU A 62 -13.18 4.06 -6.72
N GLY A 63 -12.51 5.05 -7.32
CA GLY A 63 -12.99 5.76 -8.50
C GLY A 63 -13.13 4.84 -9.71
N ALA A 64 -12.10 4.06 -10.02
CA ALA A 64 -12.11 3.12 -11.14
C ALA A 64 -13.13 1.98 -10.93
N TYR A 65 -13.22 1.46 -9.71
CA TYR A 65 -14.14 0.38 -9.38
C TYR A 65 -15.60 0.79 -9.54
N VAL A 66 -15.94 1.99 -9.09
CA VAL A 66 -17.30 2.51 -9.27
C VAL A 66 -17.58 2.85 -10.74
N LEU A 67 -16.58 3.32 -11.49
CA LEU A 67 -16.68 3.54 -12.93
C LEU A 67 -17.01 2.25 -13.69
N ASP A 68 -16.32 1.15 -13.38
CA ASP A 68 -16.55 -0.17 -14.00
C ASP A 68 -17.96 -0.70 -13.70
N LEU A 69 -18.56 -0.29 -12.59
CA LEU A 69 -19.94 -0.60 -12.22
C LEU A 69 -20.97 0.41 -12.79
N GLY A 70 -20.51 1.40 -13.55
CA GLY A 70 -21.34 2.38 -14.26
C GLY A 70 -21.48 3.76 -13.59
N GLY A 71 -20.81 3.99 -12.46
CA GLY A 71 -20.86 5.27 -11.74
C GLY A 71 -19.71 6.21 -12.13
N PHE A 72 -19.99 7.23 -12.92
CA PHE A 72 -18.96 8.14 -13.44
C PHE A 72 -18.51 9.23 -12.44
N THR A 73 -19.44 9.83 -11.70
CA THR A 73 -19.16 10.99 -10.84
C THR A 73 -18.11 10.75 -9.74
N PRO A 74 -18.11 9.60 -9.02
CA PRO A 74 -17.14 9.35 -7.95
C PRO A 74 -15.69 9.39 -8.40
N LEU A 75 -15.42 9.04 -9.67
CA LEU A 75 -14.07 9.11 -10.25
C LEU A 75 -13.50 10.53 -10.15
N MET A 76 -14.30 11.54 -10.49
CA MET A 76 -13.83 12.93 -10.51
C MET A 76 -13.50 13.44 -9.11
N TYR A 77 -14.32 13.11 -8.12
CA TYR A 77 -14.05 13.47 -6.72
C TYR A 77 -12.82 12.74 -6.18
N CYS A 78 -12.70 11.44 -6.46
CA CYS A 78 -11.53 10.66 -6.02
C CYS A 78 -10.23 11.20 -6.62
N PHE A 79 -10.26 11.67 -7.87
CA PHE A 79 -9.11 12.29 -8.51
C PHE A 79 -8.78 13.66 -7.93
N ASP A 80 -9.79 14.50 -7.61
CA ASP A 80 -9.56 15.79 -6.95
C ASP A 80 -8.87 15.62 -5.58
N ASP A 81 -9.38 14.72 -4.74
CA ASP A 81 -8.76 14.40 -3.45
C ASP A 81 -7.36 13.80 -3.61
N ARG A 82 -7.17 12.98 -4.66
CA ARG A 82 -5.85 12.40 -4.97
C ARG A 82 -4.86 13.47 -5.40
N GLU A 83 -5.24 14.45 -6.21
CA GLU A 83 -4.33 15.51 -6.65
C GLU A 83 -3.78 16.31 -5.46
N GLN A 84 -4.58 16.55 -4.42
CA GLN A 84 -4.09 17.18 -3.17
C GLN A 84 -2.98 16.36 -2.50
N ILE A 85 -3.12 15.02 -2.45
CA ILE A 85 -2.07 14.14 -1.94
C ILE A 85 -0.83 14.18 -2.85
N LEU A 86 -1.03 14.18 -4.17
CA LEU A 86 0.08 14.24 -5.12
C LEU A 86 0.88 15.52 -5.00
N ASP A 87 0.24 16.67 -4.78
CA ASP A 87 0.91 17.95 -4.55
C ASP A 87 1.77 17.91 -3.28
N LEU A 88 1.26 17.34 -2.19
CA LEU A 88 2.01 17.13 -0.95
C LEU A 88 3.22 16.21 -1.16
N LEU A 89 3.04 15.11 -1.90
CA LEU A 89 4.13 14.17 -2.19
C LEU A 89 5.13 14.76 -3.19
N GLU A 90 4.70 15.60 -4.14
CA GLU A 90 5.59 16.28 -5.07
C GLU A 90 6.49 17.27 -4.35
N ALA A 91 5.96 18.04 -3.39
CA ALA A 91 6.75 19.00 -2.61
C ALA A 91 7.98 18.34 -1.95
N VAL A 92 7.80 17.12 -1.42
CA VAL A 92 8.88 16.40 -0.71
C VAL A 92 9.81 15.65 -1.67
N THR A 93 9.25 15.10 -2.76
CA THR A 93 9.94 14.09 -3.57
C THR A 93 10.38 14.58 -4.96
N GLY A 94 9.79 15.68 -5.44
CA GLY A 94 9.97 16.22 -6.79
C GLY A 94 9.32 15.40 -7.91
N SER A 95 8.46 14.43 -7.58
CA SER A 95 7.74 13.61 -8.57
C SER A 95 6.30 13.38 -8.13
N ARG A 96 5.40 13.12 -9.09
CA ARG A 96 3.95 12.91 -8.84
C ARG A 96 3.48 11.45 -8.93
N LEU A 97 4.32 10.51 -9.38
CA LEU A 97 3.89 9.12 -9.61
C LEU A 97 4.98 8.12 -9.25
N THR A 98 6.11 8.17 -9.96
CA THR A 98 7.24 7.27 -9.72
C THR A 98 8.19 7.87 -8.71
N TYR A 99 7.80 7.77 -7.44
CA TYR A 99 8.61 8.31 -6.35
C TYR A 99 9.92 7.54 -6.20
N CYS A 100 11.02 8.27 -6.01
CA CYS A 100 12.31 7.71 -5.64
C CYS A 100 12.86 8.45 -4.43
N TYR A 101 12.06 8.51 -3.37
CA TYR A 101 12.34 9.28 -2.15
C TYR A 101 13.17 8.51 -1.14
N PHE A 102 12.91 7.21 -0.98
CA PHE A 102 13.64 6.38 -0.02
C PHE A 102 15.06 6.09 -0.50
N ARG A 103 15.97 6.08 0.46
CA ARG A 103 17.38 5.73 0.30
C ARG A 103 17.73 4.71 1.36
N PHE A 104 18.68 3.83 1.07
CA PHE A 104 19.15 2.88 2.07
C PHE A 104 19.74 3.64 3.27
N GLY A 105 19.15 3.40 4.45
CA GLY A 105 19.50 4.04 5.71
C GLY A 105 18.70 5.30 6.04
N GLY A 106 17.83 5.81 5.15
CA GLY A 106 17.10 7.05 5.42
C GLY A 106 16.31 7.60 4.23
N LEU A 107 16.34 8.93 4.09
CA LEU A 107 15.55 9.68 3.12
C LEU A 107 16.41 10.57 2.22
N TYR A 108 15.87 10.96 1.07
CA TYR A 108 16.53 11.89 0.15
C TYR A 108 16.51 13.33 0.68
N ASN A 109 15.31 13.85 0.99
CA ASN A 109 15.06 15.18 1.54
C ASN A 109 14.30 15.07 2.87
N ASP A 110 14.38 16.09 3.73
CA ASP A 110 13.53 16.21 4.92
C ASP A 110 12.16 16.77 4.51
N ILE A 111 11.21 16.76 5.44
CA ILE A 111 9.92 17.42 5.30
C ILE A 111 10.00 18.86 5.78
N ASP A 112 9.27 19.75 5.11
CA ASP A 112 9.13 21.16 5.47
C ASP A 112 7.90 21.41 6.35
N ASP A 113 7.86 22.53 7.07
CA ASP A 113 6.72 22.91 7.92
C ASP A 113 5.41 23.08 7.12
N ASP A 114 5.53 23.48 5.86
CA ASP A 114 4.40 23.58 4.91
C ASP A 114 3.79 22.21 4.63
N PHE A 115 4.61 21.16 4.55
CA PHE A 115 4.13 19.79 4.35
C PHE A 115 3.35 19.29 5.57
N ILE A 116 3.80 19.60 6.78
CA ILE A 116 3.11 19.25 8.03
C ILE A 116 1.75 19.94 8.08
N THR A 117 1.73 21.24 7.79
CA THR A 117 0.50 22.06 7.79
C THR A 117 -0.47 21.58 6.71
N GLY A 118 0.02 21.33 5.50
CA GLY A 118 -0.76 20.81 4.38
C GLY A 118 -1.34 19.42 4.66
N THR A 119 -0.56 18.53 5.28
CA THR A 119 -1.04 17.19 5.65
C THR A 119 -2.15 17.26 6.70
N ARG A 120 -2.04 18.15 7.71
CA ARG A 120 -3.11 18.35 8.71
C ARG A 120 -4.38 18.93 8.09
N ALA A 121 -4.24 19.86 7.16
CA ALA A 121 -5.38 20.40 6.40
C ALA A 121 -6.06 19.31 5.57
N PHE A 122 -5.27 18.47 4.89
CA PHE A 122 -5.77 17.34 4.11
C PHE A 122 -6.54 16.33 4.98
N ILE A 123 -6.04 15.96 6.17
CA ILE A 123 -6.78 15.05 7.08
C ILE A 123 -8.17 15.60 7.40
N THR A 124 -8.27 16.90 7.66
CA THR A 124 -9.54 17.56 8.01
C THR A 124 -10.50 17.61 6.82
N HIS A 125 -9.98 17.86 5.62
CA HIS A 125 -10.72 17.82 4.37
C HIS A 125 -11.22 16.40 4.07
N PHE A 126 -10.30 15.44 4.01
CA PHE A 126 -10.59 14.07 3.59
C PHE A 126 -11.56 13.33 4.51
N ARG A 127 -11.55 13.59 5.83
CA ARG A 127 -12.58 13.06 6.76
C ARG A 127 -14.00 13.51 6.41
N LYS A 128 -14.17 14.70 5.82
CA LYS A 128 -15.48 15.17 5.33
C LYS A 128 -15.84 14.46 4.03
N GLU A 129 -14.88 14.31 3.13
CA GLU A 129 -15.06 13.62 1.86
C GLU A 129 -15.39 12.13 2.05
N LEU A 130 -14.78 11.44 3.02
CA LEU A 130 -15.14 10.07 3.39
C LEU A 130 -16.62 9.93 3.76
N LYS A 131 -17.20 10.90 4.48
CA LYS A 131 -18.65 10.92 4.78
C LYS A 131 -19.50 11.13 3.53
N MET A 132 -19.01 11.95 2.60
CA MET A 132 -19.66 12.17 1.31
C MET A 132 -19.62 10.91 0.44
N TYR A 133 -18.47 10.22 0.36
CA TYR A 133 -18.34 8.92 -0.30
C TYR A 133 -19.23 7.85 0.34
N ALA A 134 -19.32 7.81 1.68
CA ALA A 134 -20.21 6.89 2.37
C ALA A 134 -21.68 7.12 2.00
N LYS A 135 -22.10 8.38 1.92
CA LYS A 135 -23.48 8.75 1.53
C LYS A 135 -23.78 8.45 0.06
N LEU A 136 -22.84 8.72 -0.83
CA LEU A 136 -23.06 8.68 -2.28
C LEU A 136 -22.83 7.27 -2.87
N VAL A 137 -21.82 6.56 -2.37
CA VAL A 137 -21.37 5.26 -2.89
C VAL A 137 -21.83 4.13 -1.97
N THR A 138 -21.41 4.15 -0.69
CA THR A 138 -21.67 3.04 0.24
C THR A 138 -23.15 2.84 0.51
N GLY A 139 -23.92 3.93 0.68
CA GLY A 139 -25.36 3.90 0.93
C GLY A 139 -26.23 3.58 -0.30
N ASN A 140 -25.63 3.47 -1.49
CA ASN A 140 -26.38 3.24 -2.72
C ASN A 140 -26.85 1.79 -2.83
N VAL A 141 -28.18 1.60 -2.91
CA VAL A 141 -28.82 0.29 -3.05
C VAL A 141 -28.36 -0.46 -4.31
N ILE A 142 -28.06 0.25 -5.39
CA ILE A 142 -27.59 -0.35 -6.66
C ILE A 142 -26.24 -1.03 -6.43
N LEU A 143 -25.31 -0.31 -5.79
CA LEU A 143 -23.97 -0.84 -5.50
C LEU A 143 -24.06 -2.03 -4.54
N MET A 144 -24.84 -1.90 -3.45
CA MET A 144 -25.02 -3.00 -2.51
C MET A 144 -25.57 -4.25 -3.19
N LYS A 145 -26.57 -4.13 -4.08
CA LYS A 145 -27.12 -5.28 -4.81
C LYS A 145 -26.12 -5.93 -5.76
N ARG A 146 -25.16 -5.16 -6.30
CA ARG A 146 -24.12 -5.67 -7.21
C ARG A 146 -22.96 -6.34 -6.50
N LEU A 147 -22.74 -5.99 -5.22
CA LEU A 147 -21.57 -6.44 -4.48
C LEU A 147 -21.89 -7.49 -3.41
N LYS A 148 -23.05 -7.38 -2.75
CA LYS A 148 -23.44 -8.29 -1.67
C LYS A 148 -23.74 -9.67 -2.21
N GLY A 149 -23.09 -10.69 -1.65
CA GLY A 149 -23.22 -12.08 -2.08
C GLY A 149 -22.54 -12.42 -3.41
N HIS A 150 -21.81 -11.48 -4.02
CA HIS A 150 -21.04 -11.71 -5.25
C HIS A 150 -19.54 -11.78 -4.96
N GLY A 151 -18.84 -12.68 -5.64
CA GLY A 151 -17.41 -12.92 -5.39
C GLY A 151 -17.13 -13.57 -4.03
N PRO A 152 -17.76 -14.69 -3.65
CA PRO A 152 -17.49 -15.31 -2.36
C PRO A 152 -16.06 -15.84 -2.36
N VAL A 153 -15.28 -15.38 -1.40
CA VAL A 153 -13.94 -15.87 -1.10
C VAL A 153 -13.99 -16.36 0.34
N ASP A 154 -13.75 -17.65 0.53
CA ASP A 154 -13.67 -18.24 1.87
C ASP A 154 -12.24 -18.20 2.41
N GLN A 155 -12.10 -18.50 3.70
CA GLN A 155 -10.79 -18.52 4.35
C GLN A 155 -9.89 -19.63 3.79
N ASN A 156 -10.48 -20.77 3.38
CA ASN A 156 -9.74 -21.89 2.82
C ASN A 156 -9.14 -21.52 1.45
N MET A 157 -9.93 -20.91 0.55
CA MET A 157 -9.43 -20.39 -0.72
C MET A 157 -8.34 -19.35 -0.50
N CYS A 158 -8.51 -18.44 0.46
CA CYS A 158 -7.45 -17.49 0.80
C CYS A 158 -6.13 -18.19 1.18
N GLN A 159 -6.19 -19.25 1.99
CA GLN A 159 -5.00 -20.00 2.39
C GLN A 159 -4.39 -20.81 1.23
N ARG A 160 -5.22 -21.48 0.42
CA ARG A 160 -4.79 -22.29 -0.73
C ARG A 160 -4.06 -21.46 -1.79
N TYR A 161 -4.63 -20.30 -2.14
CA TYR A 161 -4.08 -19.42 -3.18
C TYR A 161 -3.09 -18.39 -2.62
N GLY A 162 -2.97 -18.29 -1.30
CA GLY A 162 -2.14 -17.29 -0.63
C GLY A 162 -2.68 -15.88 -0.86
N ALA A 163 -4.00 -15.66 -0.82
CA ALA A 163 -4.58 -14.32 -0.90
C ALA A 163 -4.21 -13.50 0.35
N THR A 164 -3.96 -12.21 0.19
CA THR A 164 -3.53 -11.32 1.29
C THR A 164 -4.15 -9.94 1.18
N GLY A 165 -4.03 -9.14 2.25
CA GLY A 165 -4.52 -7.77 2.27
C GLY A 165 -6.04 -7.69 2.40
N PRO A 166 -6.69 -6.73 1.70
CA PRO A 166 -8.13 -6.56 1.78
C PRO A 166 -8.95 -7.81 1.42
N VAL A 167 -8.41 -8.67 0.55
CA VAL A 167 -9.07 -9.93 0.15
C VAL A 167 -9.14 -10.92 1.32
N ALA A 168 -8.03 -11.08 2.05
CA ALA A 168 -7.97 -11.97 3.21
C ALA A 168 -8.79 -11.40 4.39
N ARG A 169 -8.67 -10.10 4.64
CA ARG A 169 -9.42 -9.39 5.70
C ARG A 169 -10.92 -9.37 5.46
N GLY A 170 -11.37 -9.26 4.20
CA GLY A 170 -12.78 -9.36 3.83
C GLY A 170 -13.38 -10.75 3.99
N SER A 171 -12.53 -11.78 4.13
CA SER A 171 -12.92 -13.19 4.30
C SER A 171 -12.81 -13.67 5.77
N GLY A 172 -12.49 -12.77 6.70
CA GLY A 172 -12.42 -13.04 8.14
C GLY A 172 -11.03 -13.42 8.64
N ILE A 173 -9.98 -13.33 7.81
CA ILE A 173 -8.61 -13.58 8.23
C ILE A 173 -8.02 -12.29 8.81
N ASN A 174 -7.83 -12.25 10.12
CA ASN A 174 -7.17 -11.14 10.81
C ASN A 174 -5.64 -11.26 10.66
N TYR A 175 -5.13 -10.85 9.50
CA TYR A 175 -3.70 -10.80 9.22
C TYR A 175 -3.32 -9.48 8.54
N ASP A 176 -2.37 -8.77 9.15
CA ASP A 176 -1.77 -7.55 8.60
C ASP A 176 -0.28 -7.54 8.98
N VAL A 177 0.60 -7.40 7.98
CA VAL A 177 2.05 -7.41 8.22
C VAL A 177 2.46 -6.32 9.22
N ARG A 178 1.77 -5.18 9.25
CA ARG A 178 2.08 -4.06 10.17
C ARG A 178 1.87 -4.39 11.65
N ARG A 179 0.96 -5.33 11.97
CA ARG A 179 0.69 -5.79 13.35
C ARG A 179 1.36 -7.12 13.66
N ASN A 180 1.31 -8.08 12.72
CA ASN A 180 1.82 -9.43 12.94
C ASN A 180 3.34 -9.53 12.81
N GLU A 181 3.93 -8.82 11.86
CA GLU A 181 5.37 -8.76 11.61
C GLU A 181 5.82 -7.29 11.52
N PRO A 182 5.71 -6.53 12.62
CA PRO A 182 5.90 -5.10 12.57
C PRO A 182 7.29 -4.73 12.07
N TYR A 183 7.33 -3.73 11.21
CA TYR A 183 8.53 -3.08 10.70
C TYR A 183 8.45 -1.58 10.96
N SER A 184 9.59 -0.88 10.87
CA SER A 184 9.62 0.57 11.11
C SER A 184 9.01 0.92 12.49
N VAL A 185 8.29 2.03 12.58
CA VAL A 185 7.64 2.56 13.80
C VAL A 185 6.14 2.21 13.89
N TYR A 186 5.64 1.26 13.08
CA TYR A 186 4.25 0.80 13.16
C TYR A 186 3.80 0.30 14.55
N PRO A 187 4.65 -0.34 15.39
CA PRO A 187 4.28 -0.71 16.76
C PRO A 187 3.84 0.45 17.65
N ASP A 188 4.32 1.66 17.40
CA ASP A 188 4.08 2.83 18.26
C ASP A 188 2.72 3.49 17.98
N PHE A 189 2.04 3.06 16.92
CA PHE A 189 0.75 3.60 16.50
C PHE A 189 -0.41 2.69 16.91
N ASP A 190 -1.49 3.33 17.34
CA ASP A 190 -2.74 2.66 17.65
C ASP A 190 -3.71 2.76 16.48
N PHE A 191 -3.89 1.64 15.78
CA PHE A 191 -4.85 1.52 14.68
C PHE A 191 -5.54 0.15 14.70
N GLU A 192 -6.79 0.12 14.24
CA GLU A 192 -7.56 -1.11 14.14
C GLU A 192 -7.43 -1.70 12.74
N VAL A 193 -7.36 -3.02 12.66
CA VAL A 193 -7.34 -3.72 11.37
C VAL A 193 -8.79 -4.14 11.06
N PRO A 194 -9.42 -3.57 10.01
CA PRO A 194 -10.79 -3.91 9.68
C PRO A 194 -10.87 -5.34 9.13
N VAL A 195 -11.75 -6.15 9.74
CA VAL A 195 -11.97 -7.55 9.35
C VAL A 195 -13.47 -7.77 9.22
N PHE A 196 -13.88 -8.39 8.12
CA PHE A 196 -15.27 -8.74 7.85
C PHE A 196 -15.36 -10.23 7.53
N THR A 197 -16.47 -10.88 7.88
CA THR A 197 -16.64 -12.33 7.77
C THR A 197 -17.46 -12.76 6.55
N GLU A 198 -18.06 -11.82 5.82
CA GLU A 198 -19.01 -12.12 4.73
C GLU A 198 -18.32 -12.68 3.49
N GLY A 199 -17.03 -12.39 3.27
CA GLY A 199 -16.24 -12.95 2.16
C GLY A 199 -16.63 -12.45 0.78
N ASP A 200 -17.56 -11.50 0.68
CA ASP A 200 -18.08 -10.98 -0.58
C ASP A 200 -17.33 -9.71 -1.05
N SER A 201 -17.70 -9.24 -2.24
CA SER A 201 -17.09 -8.05 -2.84
C SER A 201 -17.42 -6.77 -2.07
N TYR A 202 -18.50 -6.80 -1.28
CA TYR A 202 -18.91 -5.68 -0.43
C TYR A 202 -18.04 -5.60 0.84
N ALA A 203 -17.76 -6.73 1.50
CA ALA A 203 -16.83 -6.81 2.61
C ALA A 203 -15.45 -6.29 2.23
N ARG A 204 -14.92 -6.70 1.06
CA ARG A 204 -13.65 -6.18 0.52
C ARG A 204 -13.67 -4.68 0.24
N TYR A 205 -14.83 -4.15 -0.12
CA TYR A 205 -15.03 -2.72 -0.29
C TYR A 205 -15.00 -1.99 1.06
N LEU A 206 -15.72 -2.50 2.06
CA LEU A 206 -15.74 -1.93 3.41
C LEU A 206 -14.35 -1.93 4.07
N VAL A 207 -13.57 -3.01 3.91
CA VAL A 207 -12.18 -3.07 4.39
C VAL A 207 -11.38 -1.87 3.89
N ARG A 208 -11.44 -1.55 2.59
CA ARG A 208 -10.67 -0.44 2.01
C ARG A 208 -11.17 0.93 2.47
N MET A 209 -12.48 1.08 2.67
CA MET A 209 -13.06 2.32 3.21
C MET A 209 -12.59 2.56 4.65
N GLU A 210 -12.63 1.53 5.49
CA GLU A 210 -12.13 1.61 6.87
C GLU A 210 -10.61 1.78 6.93
N GLU A 211 -9.86 1.13 6.04
CA GLU A 211 -8.41 1.30 5.93
C GLU A 211 -8.01 2.74 5.63
N MET A 212 -8.79 3.48 4.84
CA MET A 212 -8.53 4.90 4.60
C MET A 212 -8.67 5.72 5.89
N GLU A 213 -9.69 5.48 6.72
CA GLU A 213 -9.85 6.17 8.01
C GLU A 213 -8.74 5.78 8.99
N GLN A 214 -8.35 4.52 9.04
CA GLN A 214 -7.23 4.06 9.89
C GLN A 214 -5.89 4.64 9.41
N SER A 215 -5.70 4.80 8.10
CA SER A 215 -4.51 5.47 7.54
C SER A 215 -4.45 6.94 7.99
N LEU A 216 -5.57 7.66 7.98
CA LEU A 216 -5.64 9.03 8.53
C LEU A 216 -5.28 9.07 10.01
N ARG A 217 -5.78 8.11 10.79
CA ARG A 217 -5.48 7.99 12.23
C ARG A 217 -4.00 7.72 12.48
N ILE A 218 -3.33 6.92 11.64
CA ILE A 218 -1.88 6.70 11.72
C ILE A 218 -1.13 7.98 11.39
N ILE A 219 -1.51 8.69 10.32
CA ILE A 219 -0.84 9.93 9.92
C ILE A 219 -0.96 11.01 11.01
N GLU A 220 -2.14 11.16 11.62
CA GLU A 220 -2.36 12.11 12.73
C GLU A 220 -1.44 11.81 13.92
N GLN A 221 -1.37 10.55 14.34
CA GLN A 221 -0.46 10.13 15.43
C GLN A 221 1.02 10.28 15.07
N ALA A 222 1.39 10.01 13.81
CA ALA A 222 2.76 10.14 13.34
C ALA A 222 3.21 11.60 13.28
N LEU A 223 2.32 12.53 12.95
CA LEU A 223 2.60 13.97 12.98
C LEU A 223 2.74 14.49 14.41
N ASP A 224 1.93 14.01 15.36
CA ASP A 224 1.98 14.45 16.75
C ASP A 224 3.20 13.90 17.52
N LYS A 225 3.68 12.72 17.13
CA LYS A 225 4.86 12.07 17.73
C LYS A 225 6.16 12.31 16.94
N LEU A 226 6.16 13.19 15.94
CA LEU A 226 7.30 13.38 15.05
C LEU A 226 8.54 13.85 15.84
N PRO A 227 9.64 13.08 15.89
CA PRO A 227 10.84 13.49 16.61
C PRO A 227 11.70 14.44 15.77
N ASP A 228 12.37 15.38 16.46
CA ASP A 228 13.45 16.17 15.87
C ASP A 228 14.72 15.30 15.76
N GLY A 229 15.37 15.32 14.60
CA GLY A 229 16.56 14.49 14.39
C GLY A 229 17.06 14.45 12.96
N PRO A 230 18.18 13.75 12.70
CA PRO A 230 18.72 13.61 11.36
C PRO A 230 17.90 12.61 10.54
N ILE A 231 17.65 12.92 9.26
CA ILE A 231 16.98 12.02 8.30
C ILE A 231 17.89 10.93 7.69
N ASN A 232 19.20 11.07 7.88
CA ASN A 232 20.22 10.20 7.31
C ASN A 232 21.15 9.71 8.42
N PRO A 233 21.66 8.47 8.31
CA PRO A 233 22.52 7.91 9.34
C PRO A 233 23.88 8.61 9.30
N LYS A 234 24.47 8.87 10.48
CA LYS A 234 25.77 9.55 10.61
C LYS A 234 26.91 8.83 9.87
N LYS A 235 26.80 7.50 9.71
CA LYS A 235 27.68 6.67 8.89
C LYS A 235 26.91 6.05 7.74
N LYS A 236 26.84 6.78 6.62
CA LYS A 236 26.29 6.22 5.38
C LYS A 236 27.31 5.28 4.73
N PRO A 237 27.00 4.00 4.50
CA PRO A 237 27.87 3.16 3.70
C PRO A 237 27.96 3.74 2.30
N LYS A 238 29.17 4.19 1.91
CA LYS A 238 29.44 4.74 0.56
C LYS A 238 29.12 3.74 -0.55
N LEU A 239 29.10 2.46 -0.21
CA LEU A 239 28.85 1.37 -1.14
C LEU A 239 27.98 0.30 -0.47
N ILE A 240 26.82 0.05 -1.05
CA ILE A 240 25.90 -0.99 -0.57
C ILE A 240 26.36 -2.33 -1.13
N LYS A 241 26.85 -3.18 -0.23
CA LYS A 241 27.28 -4.56 -0.49
C LYS A 241 26.78 -5.44 0.65
N PRO A 242 25.53 -5.93 0.55
CA PRO A 242 25.00 -6.86 1.54
C PRO A 242 25.87 -8.12 1.58
N PRO A 243 26.15 -8.69 2.76
CA PRO A 243 26.94 -9.91 2.86
C PRO A 243 26.26 -11.07 2.12
N PRO A 244 27.02 -12.08 1.65
CA PRO A 244 26.45 -13.25 1.00
C PRO A 244 25.37 -13.92 1.87
N GLY A 245 24.19 -14.16 1.31
CA GLY A 245 23.05 -14.66 2.09
C GLY A 245 21.73 -14.59 1.34
N ASP A 246 20.70 -15.19 1.94
CA ASP A 246 19.32 -15.16 1.47
C ASP A 246 18.48 -14.36 2.48
N TYR A 247 17.94 -13.24 2.02
CA TYR A 247 17.21 -12.28 2.85
C TYR A 247 15.77 -12.17 2.39
N PHE A 248 14.86 -12.07 3.35
CA PHE A 248 13.44 -11.84 3.08
C PHE A 248 12.93 -10.69 3.93
N ALA A 249 12.15 -9.80 3.31
CA ALA A 249 11.35 -8.82 4.02
C ALA A 249 9.98 -8.69 3.36
N ALA A 250 8.98 -8.44 4.19
CA ALA A 250 7.61 -8.21 3.79
C ALA A 250 7.13 -6.85 4.32
N VAL A 251 6.26 -6.20 3.55
CA VAL A 251 5.56 -4.97 3.93
C VAL A 251 4.10 -5.06 3.51
N GLU A 252 3.21 -4.37 4.22
CA GLU A 252 1.80 -4.32 3.83
C GLU A 252 1.59 -3.18 2.82
N THR A 253 1.27 -3.49 1.57
CA THR A 253 0.86 -2.48 0.56
C THR A 253 -0.66 -2.28 0.61
N ALA A 254 -1.19 -1.36 -0.20
CA ALA A 254 -2.64 -1.14 -0.32
C ALA A 254 -3.40 -2.41 -0.80
N ARG A 255 -2.70 -3.35 -1.43
CA ARG A 255 -3.27 -4.57 -2.03
C ARG A 255 -2.97 -5.82 -1.21
N GLY A 256 -2.06 -5.73 -0.25
CA GLY A 256 -1.73 -6.80 0.70
C GLY A 256 -0.24 -6.97 0.92
N ASN A 257 0.15 -8.15 1.39
CA ASN A 257 1.53 -8.44 1.75
C ASN A 257 2.44 -8.45 0.50
N PHE A 258 3.37 -7.51 0.41
CA PHE A 258 4.42 -7.51 -0.61
C PHE A 258 5.71 -8.04 0.00
N GLY A 259 6.20 -9.16 -0.56
CA GLY A 259 7.42 -9.80 -0.11
C GLY A 259 8.56 -9.66 -1.13
N ILE A 260 9.77 -9.46 -0.63
CA ILE A 260 10.99 -9.48 -1.44
C ILE A 260 11.94 -10.53 -0.87
N ARG A 261 12.27 -11.53 -1.69
CA ARG A 261 13.40 -12.43 -1.44
C ARG A 261 14.60 -11.98 -2.24
N MET A 262 15.70 -11.67 -1.57
CA MET A 262 16.94 -11.17 -2.14
C MET A 262 18.10 -12.09 -1.77
N VAL A 263 18.77 -12.62 -2.79
CA VAL A 263 20.01 -13.39 -2.63
C VAL A 263 21.18 -12.49 -2.99
N SER A 264 22.13 -12.35 -2.07
CA SER A 264 23.38 -11.62 -2.27
C SER A 264 24.55 -12.60 -2.37
N ASP A 265 25.52 -12.29 -3.23
CA ASP A 265 26.83 -12.94 -3.35
C ASP A 265 27.96 -12.07 -2.75
N GLY A 266 27.61 -10.98 -2.04
CA GLY A 266 28.58 -9.97 -1.56
C GLY A 266 28.92 -8.89 -2.59
N GLY A 267 28.34 -8.97 -3.80
CA GLY A 267 28.51 -8.02 -4.88
C GLY A 267 27.76 -6.70 -4.67
N LYS A 268 27.87 -5.81 -5.66
CA LYS A 268 27.11 -4.54 -5.72
C LYS A 268 25.71 -4.71 -6.33
N ASN A 269 25.42 -5.89 -6.85
CA ASN A 269 24.20 -6.26 -7.55
C ASN A 269 23.58 -7.45 -6.81
N ALA A 270 22.25 -7.51 -6.73
CA ALA A 270 21.60 -8.72 -6.25
C ALA A 270 21.88 -9.89 -7.20
N TYR A 271 22.31 -11.03 -6.65
CA TYR A 271 22.49 -12.26 -7.41
C TYR A 271 21.14 -12.75 -7.94
N ARG A 272 20.13 -12.75 -7.07
CA ARG A 272 18.75 -13.02 -7.42
C ARG A 272 17.82 -12.16 -6.58
N MET A 273 16.74 -11.69 -7.19
CA MET A 273 15.66 -11.04 -6.47
C MET A 273 14.34 -11.55 -6.99
N LYS A 274 13.51 -12.10 -6.11
CA LYS A 274 12.17 -12.57 -6.43
C LYS A 274 11.17 -11.77 -5.62
N LEU A 275 10.17 -11.26 -6.32
CA LEU A 275 9.13 -10.40 -5.80
C LEU A 275 7.87 -11.27 -5.65
N ARG A 276 7.26 -11.21 -4.48
CA ARG A 276 5.96 -11.79 -4.18
C ARG A 276 4.95 -10.65 -4.22
N SER A 277 4.22 -10.55 -5.32
CA SER A 277 3.15 -9.58 -5.51
C SER A 277 1.87 -10.07 -4.81
N PRO A 278 1.21 -9.25 -3.98
CA PRO A 278 -0.13 -9.56 -3.47
C PRO A 278 -1.14 -9.74 -4.61
N THR A 279 -1.11 -8.85 -5.60
CA THR A 279 -2.04 -8.86 -6.74
C THR A 279 -1.94 -10.14 -7.57
N TYR A 280 -0.73 -10.65 -7.80
CA TYR A 280 -0.53 -11.93 -8.48
C TYR A 280 -1.24 -13.07 -7.73
N SER A 281 -1.06 -13.17 -6.41
CA SER A 281 -1.69 -14.22 -5.60
C SER A 281 -3.21 -14.06 -5.57
N ASN A 282 -3.67 -12.81 -5.39
CA ASN A 282 -5.09 -12.46 -5.38
C ASN A 282 -5.78 -12.67 -6.72
N MET A 283 -5.07 -12.74 -7.85
CA MET A 283 -5.70 -13.04 -9.15
C MET A 283 -5.96 -14.54 -9.33
N HIS A 284 -5.19 -15.43 -8.69
CA HIS A 284 -5.33 -16.89 -8.91
C HIS A 284 -6.62 -17.46 -8.36
N LEU A 285 -7.20 -16.84 -7.33
CA LEU A 285 -8.53 -17.20 -6.81
C LEU A 285 -9.65 -16.88 -7.79
N PHE A 286 -9.41 -16.03 -8.80
CA PHE A 286 -10.46 -15.57 -9.72
C PHE A 286 -11.12 -16.73 -10.46
N ASP A 287 -10.34 -17.70 -10.96
CA ASP A 287 -10.85 -18.85 -11.71
C ASP A 287 -11.80 -19.72 -10.89
N GLU A 288 -11.49 -19.96 -9.61
CA GLU A 288 -12.35 -20.77 -8.74
C GLU A 288 -13.57 -19.98 -8.27
N ALA A 289 -13.37 -18.74 -7.82
CA ALA A 289 -14.42 -17.92 -7.25
C ALA A 289 -15.44 -17.43 -8.28
N CYS A 290 -15.08 -17.22 -9.56
CA CYS A 290 -16.02 -16.73 -10.57
C CYS A 290 -16.94 -17.82 -11.16
N ARG A 291 -16.76 -19.10 -10.79
CA ARG A 291 -17.54 -20.21 -11.37
C ARG A 291 -19.02 -20.07 -11.06
N GLY A 292 -19.84 -20.12 -12.11
CA GLY A 292 -21.30 -19.98 -12.00
C GLY A 292 -21.79 -18.53 -11.86
N MET A 293 -20.90 -17.53 -11.90
CA MET A 293 -21.29 -16.12 -11.93
C MET A 293 -21.71 -15.68 -13.33
N LEU A 294 -22.56 -14.65 -13.38
CA LEU A 294 -22.75 -13.89 -14.61
C LEU A 294 -21.47 -13.12 -14.93
N ILE A 295 -21.21 -12.86 -16.22
CA ILE A 295 -20.03 -12.10 -16.68
C ILE A 295 -19.97 -10.73 -15.97
N ALA A 296 -21.12 -10.08 -15.80
CA ALA A 296 -21.21 -8.78 -15.14
C ALA A 296 -20.80 -8.82 -13.65
N ASP A 297 -21.07 -9.94 -12.97
CA ASP A 297 -20.72 -10.13 -11.56
C ASP A 297 -19.25 -10.56 -11.42
N ALA A 298 -18.75 -11.34 -12.39
CA ALA A 298 -17.32 -11.67 -12.48
C ALA A 298 -16.47 -10.41 -12.68
N LEU A 299 -16.93 -9.44 -13.48
CA LEU A 299 -16.26 -8.15 -13.63
C LEU A 299 -16.26 -7.33 -12.33
N ALA A 300 -17.39 -7.28 -11.63
CA ALA A 300 -17.47 -6.64 -10.31
C ALA A 300 -16.52 -7.31 -9.31
N PHE A 301 -16.47 -8.63 -9.31
CA PHE A 301 -15.54 -9.36 -8.47
C PHE A 301 -14.07 -9.07 -8.82
N MET A 302 -13.73 -9.07 -10.11
CA MET A 302 -12.38 -8.74 -10.59
C MET A 302 -11.94 -7.35 -10.13
N GLY A 303 -12.81 -6.35 -10.24
CA GLY A 303 -12.56 -5.00 -9.75
C GLY A 303 -12.32 -4.95 -8.24
N SER A 304 -13.01 -5.80 -7.46
CA SER A 304 -12.81 -5.88 -6.01
C SER A 304 -11.43 -6.40 -5.58
N LEU A 305 -10.68 -7.03 -6.49
CA LEU A 305 -9.32 -7.55 -6.24
C LEU A 305 -8.23 -6.49 -6.42
N ASP A 306 -8.56 -5.33 -7.01
CA ASP A 306 -7.63 -4.20 -7.22
C ASP A 306 -6.38 -4.59 -8.03
N LEU A 307 -6.59 -4.95 -9.30
CA LEU A 307 -5.54 -5.48 -10.16
C LEU A 307 -4.67 -4.39 -10.79
N VAL A 308 -3.36 -4.46 -10.53
CA VAL A 308 -2.33 -3.66 -11.21
C VAL A 308 -1.48 -4.58 -12.07
N ILE A 309 -1.65 -4.47 -13.40
CA ILE A 309 -1.05 -5.38 -14.38
C ILE A 309 0.48 -5.41 -14.29
N PRO A 310 1.21 -4.27 -14.24
CA PRO A 310 2.67 -4.29 -14.17
C PRO A 310 3.20 -5.03 -12.94
N GLU A 311 2.42 -5.08 -11.86
CA GLU A 311 2.79 -5.75 -10.62
C GLU A 311 2.72 -7.28 -10.75
N MET A 312 1.77 -7.76 -11.56
CA MET A 312 1.53 -9.17 -11.84
C MET A 312 2.48 -9.73 -12.89
N ASP A 313 2.77 -8.95 -13.94
CA ASP A 313 3.53 -9.39 -15.11
C ASP A 313 5.05 -9.43 -14.84
N ARG A 314 5.56 -8.40 -14.13
CA ARG A 314 6.97 -8.14 -13.74
C ARG A 314 8.09 -8.64 -14.67
#